data_AF-A0A383VJN3-F1
#
_entry.id   AF-A0A383VJN3-F1
#
_cell.length_a   1.000
_cell.length_b   1.000
_cell.length_c   1.000
_cell.angle_alpha   90.00
_cell.angle_beta   90.00
_cell.angle_gamma   90.00
#
_symmetry.space_group_name_H-M   'P 1'
#
loop_
_entity.id
_entity.type
_entity.pdbx_description
1 polymer ?
#
loop_
_entity_poly.entity_id
_entity_poly.type
_entity_poly.pdbx_seq_one_letter_code
_entity_poly.pdbx_strand_id
1 'polypeptide(L)'
;MKTSPGNCNKCGKVCALANADSSCVAGKCAIASCNPGFYSCDNNQNNGCETDVMNSARDCGSCSNNCAAAPKVKSATCASGSCVISTCNTGFGNCNGNVTNGCETSIASDIYNCGACGTSCMQQHVDSASCGGPEGGPYTCTITACEQGWLDCDSDTSTGCEVQGDACPLPCALHRCHVGFNARAAKPRVHHANGSQPVAHRGCDHVGRGMQTAHIHVD
;
A
#
# COMPACT_ATOMS: atom_id res chain seq x y z
N MET A 1 -49.76 17.81 -38.58
CA MET A 1 -49.09 16.49 -38.55
C MET A 1 -48.88 16.08 -37.10
N LYS A 2 -49.21 14.82 -36.73
CA LYS A 2 -49.08 14.23 -35.39
C LYS A 2 -47.64 13.77 -35.09
N THR A 3 -46.66 14.59 -35.45
CA THR A 3 -45.23 14.21 -35.52
C THR A 3 -44.33 15.17 -34.76
N SER A 4 -44.89 16.18 -34.08
CA SER A 4 -44.11 17.03 -33.19
C SER A 4 -44.10 16.46 -31.77
N PRO A 5 -43.03 16.69 -30.98
CA PRO A 5 -42.94 16.25 -29.58
C PRO A 5 -44.10 16.74 -28.71
N GLY A 6 -44.73 17.87 -29.03
CA GLY A 6 -45.91 18.39 -28.31
C GLY A 6 -47.27 17.82 -28.73
N ASN A 7 -47.34 17.06 -29.83
CA ASN A 7 -48.59 16.50 -30.38
C ASN A 7 -48.38 15.08 -30.94
N CYS A 8 -47.71 14.22 -30.18
CA CYS A 8 -47.33 12.91 -30.66
C CYS A 8 -48.51 11.94 -30.61
N ASN A 9 -48.94 11.39 -31.76
CA ASN A 9 -50.10 10.47 -31.92
C ASN A 9 -51.49 11.12 -31.70
N LYS A 10 -51.63 12.01 -30.71
CA LYS A 10 -52.85 12.78 -30.43
C LYS A 10 -52.51 14.22 -30.02
N CYS A 11 -53.46 15.12 -30.22
CA CYS A 11 -53.32 16.53 -29.82
C CYS A 11 -53.02 16.62 -28.31
N GLY A 12 -52.03 17.44 -27.94
CA GLY A 12 -51.64 17.66 -26.54
C GLY A 12 -50.90 16.51 -25.87
N LYS A 13 -50.60 15.40 -26.55
CA LYS A 13 -49.70 14.37 -25.99
C LYS A 13 -48.26 14.83 -26.17
N VAL A 14 -47.73 15.44 -25.11
CA VAL A 14 -46.34 15.86 -25.01
C VAL A 14 -45.45 14.67 -24.67
N CYS A 15 -44.34 14.53 -25.37
CA CYS A 15 -43.28 13.60 -25.02
C CYS A 15 -42.38 14.26 -23.97
N ALA A 16 -42.48 13.82 -22.72
CA ALA A 16 -41.59 14.23 -21.64
C ALA A 16 -40.79 12.99 -21.20
N LEU A 17 -39.53 12.92 -21.64
CA LEU A 17 -38.60 11.85 -21.29
C LEU A 17 -37.59 12.40 -20.28
N ALA A 18 -37.17 11.57 -19.31
CA ALA A 18 -36.22 12.01 -18.29
C ALA A 18 -34.86 12.33 -18.93
N ASN A 19 -34.31 13.50 -18.60
CA ASN A 19 -32.99 13.98 -19.03
C ASN A 19 -32.71 13.84 -20.55
N ALA A 20 -33.74 14.00 -21.37
CA ALA A 20 -33.65 13.82 -22.80
C ALA A 20 -34.51 14.82 -23.57
N ASP A 21 -33.99 15.26 -24.72
CA ASP A 21 -34.79 15.85 -25.77
C ASP A 21 -35.64 14.75 -26.41
N SER A 22 -36.93 14.99 -26.54
CA SER A 22 -37.86 14.02 -27.08
C SER A 22 -38.17 14.27 -28.55
N SER A 23 -38.33 13.18 -29.31
CA SER A 23 -38.84 13.17 -30.68
C SER A 23 -40.16 12.38 -30.76
N CYS A 24 -40.93 12.61 -31.82
CA CYS A 24 -42.10 11.80 -32.13
C CYS A 24 -41.90 11.07 -33.46
N VAL A 25 -41.59 9.78 -33.38
CA VAL A 25 -41.34 8.91 -34.54
C VAL A 25 -42.47 7.90 -34.64
N ALA A 26 -43.13 7.85 -35.81
CA ALA A 26 -44.28 6.96 -36.06
C ALA A 26 -45.38 7.02 -34.97
N GLY A 27 -45.62 8.20 -34.38
CA GLY A 27 -46.62 8.37 -33.32
C GLY A 27 -46.23 7.76 -31.97
N LYS A 28 -44.94 7.51 -31.74
CA LYS A 28 -44.38 7.12 -30.44
C LYS A 28 -43.34 8.14 -30.01
N CYS A 29 -43.30 8.42 -28.71
CA CYS A 29 -42.23 9.23 -28.14
C CYS A 29 -40.95 8.41 -28.19
N ALA A 30 -39.85 9.04 -28.60
CA ALA A 30 -38.53 8.44 -28.63
C ALA A 30 -37.50 9.48 -28.17
N ILE A 31 -36.35 9.00 -27.73
CA ILE A 31 -35.21 9.85 -27.38
C ILE A 31 -34.65 10.45 -28.67
N ALA A 32 -34.55 11.77 -28.75
CA ALA A 32 -33.85 12.48 -29.82
C ALA A 32 -32.35 12.61 -29.48
N SER A 33 -32.08 13.10 -28.28
CA SER A 33 -30.75 13.25 -27.68
C SER A 33 -30.85 13.22 -26.16
N CYS A 34 -29.80 12.77 -25.49
CA CYS A 34 -29.70 12.90 -24.04
C CYS A 34 -29.14 14.28 -23.66
N ASN A 35 -29.54 14.77 -22.49
CA ASN A 35 -28.88 15.92 -21.87
C ASN A 35 -27.40 15.57 -21.60
N PRO A 36 -26.48 16.56 -21.63
CA PRO A 36 -25.08 16.32 -21.29
C PRO A 36 -24.92 15.62 -19.93
N GLY A 37 -24.11 14.56 -19.90
CA GLY A 37 -23.88 13.75 -18.69
C GLY A 37 -24.93 12.67 -18.41
N PHE A 38 -25.96 12.51 -19.26
CA PHE A 38 -26.97 11.46 -19.12
C PHE A 38 -26.97 10.49 -20.29
N TYR A 39 -27.08 9.19 -20.01
CA TYR A 39 -27.10 8.12 -21.00
C TYR A 39 -28.34 7.23 -20.78
N SER A 40 -28.84 6.63 -21.86
CA SER A 40 -29.82 5.54 -21.79
C SER A 40 -29.06 4.22 -21.86
N CYS A 41 -28.81 3.61 -20.71
CA CYS A 41 -27.99 2.41 -20.58
C CYS A 41 -28.82 1.13 -20.75
N ASP A 42 -30.13 1.19 -20.53
CA ASP A 42 -31.06 0.10 -20.83
C ASP A 42 -31.59 0.11 -22.28
N ASN A 43 -31.25 1.15 -23.06
CA ASN A 43 -31.72 1.42 -24.43
C ASN A 43 -33.25 1.51 -24.57
N ASN A 44 -33.97 1.81 -23.49
CA ASN A 44 -35.41 1.94 -23.51
C ASN A 44 -35.82 3.36 -23.93
N GLN A 45 -36.22 3.51 -25.19
CA GLN A 45 -36.64 4.80 -25.76
C GLN A 45 -37.84 5.46 -25.06
N ASN A 46 -38.52 4.76 -24.13
CA ASN A 46 -39.71 5.24 -23.46
C ASN A 46 -39.47 5.80 -22.05
N ASN A 47 -38.31 5.58 -21.42
CA ASN A 47 -38.01 6.09 -20.07
C ASN A 47 -36.95 7.21 -20.05
N GLY A 48 -36.26 7.45 -21.17
CA GLY A 48 -35.36 8.60 -21.34
C GLY A 48 -33.90 8.22 -21.17
N CYS A 49 -33.08 9.16 -20.71
CA CYS A 49 -31.66 8.94 -20.40
C CYS A 49 -31.50 8.93 -18.89
N GLU A 50 -31.75 7.75 -18.33
CA GLU A 50 -31.95 7.51 -16.90
C GLU A 50 -30.65 7.47 -16.09
N THR A 51 -29.49 7.38 -16.75
CA THR A 51 -28.20 7.15 -16.08
C THR A 51 -27.35 8.42 -16.07
N ASP A 52 -27.03 8.94 -14.88
CA ASP A 52 -26.04 10.01 -14.69
C ASP A 52 -24.62 9.42 -14.73
N VAL A 53 -23.96 9.57 -15.88
CA VAL A 53 -22.59 9.06 -16.06
C VAL A 53 -21.53 9.95 -15.43
N MET A 54 -21.88 11.12 -14.91
CA MET A 54 -20.93 12.05 -14.29
C MET A 54 -20.67 11.73 -12.83
N ASN A 55 -21.64 11.09 -12.16
CA ASN A 55 -21.60 10.84 -10.72
C ASN A 55 -21.94 9.38 -10.32
N SER A 56 -22.43 8.53 -11.25
CA SER A 56 -22.64 7.11 -10.96
C SER A 56 -21.32 6.36 -10.92
N ALA A 57 -20.93 5.84 -9.75
CA ALA A 57 -19.76 4.96 -9.63
C ALA A 57 -19.91 3.63 -10.41
N ARG A 58 -21.13 3.26 -10.80
CA ARG A 58 -21.42 2.05 -11.58
C ARG A 58 -21.39 2.29 -13.10
N ASP A 59 -21.52 3.54 -13.54
CA ASP A 59 -21.68 3.94 -14.94
C ASP A 59 -20.82 5.19 -15.25
N CYS A 60 -19.61 5.25 -14.72
CA CYS A 60 -18.83 6.48 -14.71
C CYS A 60 -18.22 6.78 -16.09
N GLY A 61 -18.59 7.90 -16.70
CA GLY A 61 -18.19 8.30 -18.05
C GLY A 61 -18.86 7.49 -19.17
N SER A 62 -19.36 6.29 -18.88
CA SER A 62 -20.11 5.44 -19.80
C SER A 62 -20.90 4.36 -19.07
N CYS A 63 -21.93 3.82 -19.74
CA CYS A 63 -22.75 2.73 -19.21
C CYS A 63 -21.90 1.53 -18.79
N SER A 64 -22.20 0.97 -17.61
CA SER A 64 -21.51 -0.21 -17.04
C SER A 64 -20.01 -0.02 -16.77
N ASN A 65 -19.48 1.20 -16.79
CA ASN A 65 -18.12 1.47 -16.32
C ASN A 65 -18.06 1.60 -14.80
N ASN A 66 -18.01 0.46 -14.12
CA ASN A 66 -17.98 0.39 -12.67
C ASN A 66 -16.57 0.67 -12.11
N CYS A 67 -16.41 1.79 -11.43
CA CYS A 67 -15.13 2.22 -10.86
C CYS A 67 -14.55 1.28 -9.80
N ALA A 68 -15.39 0.47 -9.15
CA ALA A 68 -14.96 -0.50 -8.14
C ALA A 68 -14.63 -1.88 -8.71
N ALA A 69 -14.73 -2.07 -10.04
CA ALA A 69 -14.44 -3.36 -10.69
C ALA A 69 -12.94 -3.63 -10.85
N ALA A 70 -12.09 -2.62 -10.71
CA ALA A 70 -10.64 -2.77 -10.83
C ALA A 70 -10.06 -3.64 -9.68
N PRO A 71 -8.95 -4.37 -9.93
CA PRO A 71 -8.37 -5.27 -8.95
C PRO A 71 -8.05 -4.60 -7.61
N LYS A 72 -8.38 -5.28 -6.51
CA LYS A 72 -8.05 -4.89 -5.13
C LYS A 72 -8.58 -3.49 -4.71
N VAL A 73 -9.51 -2.91 -5.46
CA VAL A 73 -10.25 -1.73 -5.03
C VAL A 73 -11.33 -2.15 -4.03
N LYS A 74 -11.41 -1.43 -2.91
CA LYS A 74 -12.46 -1.62 -1.90
C LYS A 74 -13.63 -0.69 -2.13
N SER A 75 -13.35 0.57 -2.46
CA SER A 75 -14.35 1.55 -2.83
C SER A 75 -13.79 2.58 -3.81
N ALA A 76 -14.65 3.09 -4.67
CA ALA A 76 -14.35 4.12 -5.65
C ALA A 76 -15.56 5.02 -5.86
N THR A 77 -15.30 6.23 -6.35
CA THR A 77 -16.31 7.22 -6.68
C THR A 77 -16.19 7.62 -8.15
N CYS A 78 -17.25 8.22 -8.68
CA CYS A 78 -17.20 8.89 -9.97
C CYS A 78 -17.18 10.40 -9.73
N ALA A 79 -16.15 11.07 -10.24
CA ALA A 79 -16.00 12.51 -10.18
C ALA A 79 -15.96 13.05 -11.60
N SER A 80 -17.03 13.74 -12.00
CA SER A 80 -17.16 14.36 -13.33
C SER A 80 -16.87 13.39 -14.48
N GLY A 81 -17.40 12.16 -14.39
CA GLY A 81 -17.24 11.13 -15.41
C GLY A 81 -15.89 10.39 -15.38
N SER A 82 -15.06 10.64 -14.37
CA SER A 82 -13.79 9.92 -14.16
C SER A 82 -13.82 9.13 -12.86
N CYS A 83 -13.37 7.88 -12.91
CA CYS A 83 -13.25 7.04 -11.73
C CYS A 83 -12.13 7.52 -10.81
N VAL A 84 -12.41 7.55 -9.51
CA VAL A 84 -11.44 7.88 -8.45
C VAL A 84 -11.48 6.75 -7.42
N ILE A 85 -10.35 6.07 -7.22
CA ILE A 85 -10.22 5.07 -6.16
C ILE A 85 -10.24 5.79 -4.81
N SER A 86 -11.17 5.44 -3.94
CA SER A 86 -11.30 6.03 -2.60
C SER A 86 -10.55 5.21 -1.56
N THR A 87 -10.69 3.88 -1.62
CA THR A 87 -9.96 2.96 -0.74
C THR A 87 -9.59 1.67 -1.45
N CYS A 88 -8.43 1.15 -1.11
CA CYS A 88 -7.95 -0.17 -1.51
C CYS A 88 -8.38 -1.24 -0.49
N ASN A 89 -8.36 -2.50 -0.91
CA ASN A 89 -8.44 -3.61 0.03
C ASN A 89 -7.24 -3.55 1.00
N THR A 90 -7.45 -4.04 2.22
CA THR A 90 -6.41 -4.10 3.25
C THR A 90 -5.11 -4.71 2.70
N GLY A 91 -3.98 -4.04 2.95
CA GLY A 91 -2.67 -4.47 2.49
C GLY A 91 -2.33 -4.10 1.04
N PHE A 92 -3.17 -3.34 0.35
CA PHE A 92 -2.91 -2.86 -1.02
C PHE A 92 -2.95 -1.33 -1.13
N GLY A 93 -2.20 -0.80 -2.09
CA GLY A 93 -2.19 0.61 -2.47
C GLY A 93 -2.20 0.79 -3.99
N ASN A 94 -2.73 1.92 -4.46
CA ASN A 94 -2.60 2.39 -5.85
C ASN A 94 -1.37 3.31 -5.91
N CYS A 95 -0.20 2.75 -6.16
CA CYS A 95 1.07 3.47 -6.04
C CYS A 95 1.48 4.17 -7.34
N ASN A 96 1.01 3.68 -8.48
CA ASN A 96 1.23 4.31 -9.79
C ASN A 96 0.15 5.36 -10.15
N GLY A 97 -0.93 5.46 -9.37
CA GLY A 97 -2.04 6.39 -9.58
C GLY A 97 -3.02 6.00 -10.69
N ASN A 98 -2.86 4.83 -11.31
CA ASN A 98 -3.66 4.37 -12.43
C ASN A 98 -4.91 3.61 -11.95
N VAL A 99 -6.04 4.31 -11.97
CA VAL A 99 -7.33 3.73 -11.55
C VAL A 99 -7.78 2.51 -12.35
N THR A 100 -7.25 2.30 -13.56
CA THR A 100 -7.65 1.18 -14.43
C THR A 100 -7.02 -0.15 -14.03
N ASN A 101 -5.83 -0.13 -13.42
CA ASN A 101 -5.18 -1.34 -12.91
C ASN A 101 -5.40 -1.56 -11.41
N GLY A 102 -6.06 -0.61 -10.74
CA GLY A 102 -6.62 -0.80 -9.40
C GLY A 102 -5.64 -0.43 -8.30
N CYS A 103 -5.60 -1.25 -7.25
CA CYS A 103 -4.63 -1.14 -6.15
C CYS A 103 -3.58 -2.23 -6.31
N GLU A 104 -2.61 -1.96 -7.17
CA GLU A 104 -1.69 -2.93 -7.76
C GLU A 104 -0.57 -3.37 -6.81
N THR A 105 -0.25 -2.57 -5.80
CA THR A 105 0.93 -2.79 -4.96
C THR A 105 0.55 -3.34 -3.60
N SER A 106 1.23 -4.42 -3.18
CA SER A 106 1.09 -4.96 -1.82
C SER A 106 1.89 -4.11 -0.82
N ILE A 107 1.22 -3.26 -0.05
CA ILE A 107 1.87 -2.52 1.05
C ILE A 107 2.08 -3.38 2.30
N ALA A 108 1.59 -4.62 2.29
CA ALA A 108 1.72 -5.56 3.40
C ALA A 108 2.99 -6.43 3.33
N SER A 109 3.61 -6.53 2.16
CA SER A 109 4.70 -7.48 1.92
C SER A 109 5.77 -7.00 0.95
N ASP A 110 5.50 -5.96 0.14
CA ASP A 110 6.51 -5.40 -0.74
C ASP A 110 7.49 -4.56 0.08
N ILE A 111 8.76 -4.97 0.07
CA ILE A 111 9.84 -4.30 0.77
C ILE A 111 10.12 -2.89 0.22
N TYR A 112 9.64 -2.53 -0.97
CA TYR A 112 9.80 -1.19 -1.53
C TYR A 112 8.58 -0.28 -1.30
N ASN A 113 7.51 -0.80 -0.71
CA ASN A 113 6.23 -0.09 -0.48
C ASN A 113 5.60 -0.45 0.87
N CYS A 114 6.42 -0.73 1.88
CA CYS A 114 5.95 -1.30 3.15
C CYS A 114 5.16 -0.29 3.99
N GLY A 115 3.91 -0.61 4.30
CA GLY A 115 3.00 0.27 5.04
C GLY A 115 2.37 1.38 4.20
N ALA A 116 3.10 1.91 3.22
CA ALA A 116 2.59 2.87 2.25
C ALA A 116 3.42 2.86 0.95
N CYS A 117 2.81 3.34 -0.13
CA CYS A 117 3.50 3.53 -1.42
C CYS A 117 4.79 4.33 -1.26
N GLY A 118 5.88 3.83 -1.85
CA GLY A 118 7.21 4.45 -1.82
C GLY A 118 7.96 4.31 -0.50
N THR A 119 7.43 3.59 0.49
CA THR A 119 8.13 3.32 1.76
C THR A 119 9.05 2.12 1.58
N SER A 120 10.30 2.38 1.23
CA SER A 120 11.32 1.34 1.06
C SER A 120 11.92 0.92 2.39
N CYS A 121 12.08 -0.38 2.60
CA CYS A 121 12.86 -0.97 3.69
C CYS A 121 14.35 -1.10 3.34
N MET A 122 14.72 -0.91 2.07
CA MET A 122 16.10 -0.94 1.62
C MET A 122 16.73 0.44 1.79
N GLN A 123 17.15 0.72 3.02
CA GLN A 123 17.84 1.95 3.39
C GLN A 123 19.37 1.79 3.31
N GLN A 124 20.12 2.73 3.86
CA GLN A 124 21.59 2.71 3.75
C GLN A 124 22.15 1.44 4.41
N HIS A 125 23.00 0.74 3.66
CA HIS A 125 23.72 -0.45 4.12
C HIS A 125 22.84 -1.62 4.62
N VAL A 126 21.59 -1.66 4.17
CA VAL A 126 20.69 -2.79 4.39
C VAL A 126 20.96 -3.85 3.31
N ASP A 127 21.34 -5.05 3.72
CA ASP A 127 21.52 -6.20 2.82
C ASP A 127 20.19 -6.93 2.60
N SER A 128 19.41 -7.11 3.67
CA SER A 128 18.06 -7.67 3.57
C SER A 128 17.13 -7.09 4.61
N ALA A 129 15.87 -6.95 4.21
CA ALA A 129 14.78 -6.54 5.08
C ALA A 129 13.51 -7.33 4.75
N SER A 130 12.56 -7.30 5.68
CA SER A 130 11.22 -7.84 5.51
C SER A 130 10.18 -6.75 5.73
N CYS A 131 9.03 -6.92 5.08
CA CYS A 131 7.84 -6.11 5.31
C CYS A 131 6.75 -7.02 5.89
N GLY A 132 6.10 -6.57 6.97
CA GLY A 132 5.01 -7.33 7.56
C GLY A 132 4.32 -6.60 8.71
N GLY A 133 3.25 -7.22 9.20
CA GLY A 133 2.41 -6.69 10.27
C GLY A 133 1.09 -7.49 10.36
N PRO A 134 0.28 -7.26 11.39
CA PRO A 134 -1.04 -7.89 11.48
C PRO A 134 -1.96 -7.36 10.36
N GLU A 135 -2.85 -8.20 9.85
CA GLU A 135 -3.83 -7.80 8.84
C GLU A 135 -4.69 -6.63 9.35
N GLY A 136 -4.70 -5.51 8.60
CA GLY A 136 -5.42 -4.29 9.00
C GLY A 136 -4.70 -3.43 10.04
N GLY A 137 -3.51 -3.83 10.49
CA GLY A 137 -2.63 -3.01 11.32
C GLY A 137 -1.53 -2.30 10.52
N PRO A 138 -0.59 -1.64 11.21
CA PRO A 138 0.57 -1.06 10.55
C PRO A 138 1.46 -2.17 10.00
N TYR A 139 1.82 -2.05 8.72
CA TYR A 139 2.89 -2.84 8.13
C TYR A 139 4.19 -2.05 8.27
N THR A 140 5.22 -2.68 8.81
CA THR A 140 6.48 -2.01 9.14
C THR A 140 7.65 -2.79 8.56
N CYS A 141 8.73 -2.08 8.26
CA CYS A 141 9.99 -2.68 7.90
C CYS A 141 10.61 -3.40 9.10
N THR A 142 11.38 -4.44 8.82
CA THR A 142 12.29 -5.07 9.78
C THR A 142 13.57 -5.39 9.04
N ILE A 143 14.68 -4.79 9.46
CA ILE A 143 16.02 -5.11 8.93
C ILE A 143 16.38 -6.52 9.39
N THR A 144 16.67 -7.42 8.45
CA THR A 144 17.04 -8.81 8.74
C THR A 144 18.53 -9.05 8.61
N ALA A 145 19.23 -8.25 7.80
CA ALA A 145 20.69 -8.22 7.74
C ALA A 145 21.20 -6.86 7.24
N CYS A 146 22.36 -6.48 7.76
CA CYS A 146 23.16 -5.36 7.26
C CYS A 146 24.23 -5.85 6.29
N GLU A 147 24.66 -4.97 5.40
CA GLU A 147 25.87 -5.17 4.60
C GLU A 147 27.07 -5.46 5.50
N GLN A 148 28.07 -6.17 4.99
CA GLN A 148 29.23 -6.54 5.77
C GLN A 148 29.95 -5.32 6.37
N GLY A 149 30.14 -5.34 7.69
CA GLY A 149 30.80 -4.26 8.43
C GLY A 149 29.87 -3.09 8.78
N TRP A 150 28.56 -3.23 8.55
CA TRP A 150 27.53 -2.27 8.97
C TRP A 150 26.61 -2.88 10.02
N LEU A 151 26.08 -2.03 10.89
CA LEU A 151 25.27 -2.38 12.04
C LEU A 151 24.12 -1.36 12.17
N ASP A 152 22.92 -1.86 12.44
CA ASP A 152 21.79 -1.09 12.93
C ASP A 152 21.85 -1.11 14.47
N CYS A 153 22.22 0.03 15.07
CA CYS A 153 22.52 0.10 16.49
C CYS A 153 21.42 0.74 17.34
N ASP A 154 20.47 1.43 16.72
CA ASP A 154 19.32 2.06 17.38
C ASP A 154 17.99 1.35 17.06
N SER A 155 18.00 0.35 16.18
CA SER A 155 16.83 -0.37 15.69
C SER A 155 15.82 0.52 14.95
N ASP A 156 16.25 1.69 14.48
CA ASP A 156 15.45 2.57 13.64
C ASP A 156 15.61 2.16 12.17
N THR A 157 14.63 1.38 11.70
CA THR A 157 14.61 0.91 10.31
C THR A 157 14.57 2.04 9.26
N SER A 158 14.27 3.29 9.67
CA SER A 158 14.23 4.44 8.77
C SER A 158 15.61 5.02 8.46
N THR A 159 16.64 4.71 9.26
CA THR A 159 18.03 5.14 9.02
C THR A 159 18.89 4.06 8.41
N GLY A 160 18.50 2.79 8.55
CA GLY A 160 19.20 1.65 7.94
C GLY A 160 20.21 1.03 8.89
N CYS A 161 21.37 0.63 8.35
CA CYS A 161 22.50 0.14 9.14
C CYS A 161 23.59 1.22 9.14
N GLU A 162 23.42 2.23 9.97
CA GLU A 162 24.19 3.48 9.92
C GLU A 162 25.57 3.41 10.59
N VAL A 163 25.87 2.35 11.35
CA VAL A 163 27.12 2.23 12.09
C VAL A 163 28.08 1.28 11.40
N GLN A 164 29.24 1.79 10.98
CA GLN A 164 30.32 0.96 10.46
C GLN A 164 31.18 0.39 11.60
N GLY A 165 31.39 -0.93 11.62
CA GLY A 165 32.32 -1.58 12.54
C GLY A 165 31.91 -2.99 12.95
N ASP A 166 32.59 -3.52 13.96
CA ASP A 166 32.39 -4.89 14.46
C ASP A 166 31.47 -4.95 15.70
N ALA A 167 31.11 -3.79 16.28
CA ALA A 167 30.19 -3.70 17.43
C ALA A 167 29.55 -2.31 17.58
N CYS A 168 28.32 -2.26 18.10
CA CYS A 168 27.63 -1.01 18.41
C CYS A 168 28.28 -0.26 19.58
N PRO A 169 28.52 1.07 19.46
CA PRO A 169 29.02 1.87 20.56
C PRO A 169 28.01 1.92 21.71
N LEU A 170 28.46 1.64 22.93
CA LEU A 170 27.64 1.73 24.14
C LEU A 170 27.21 3.19 24.36
N PRO A 171 25.93 3.44 24.70
CA PRO A 171 25.13 2.63 25.63
C PRO A 171 23.93 1.87 25.01
N CYS A 172 23.98 1.43 23.76
CA CYS A 172 22.85 0.72 23.13
C CYS A 172 22.57 -0.72 23.65
N ALA A 173 23.30 -1.21 24.65
CA ALA A 173 23.14 -2.58 25.20
C ALA A 173 21.80 -2.88 25.93
N LEU A 174 20.82 -1.98 25.88
CA LEU A 174 19.49 -2.21 26.45
C LEU A 174 18.47 -2.76 25.45
N HIS A 175 18.72 -2.73 24.13
CA HIS A 175 17.82 -3.32 23.14
C HIS A 175 18.50 -4.50 22.44
N ARG A 176 18.25 -5.67 23.01
CA ARG A 176 18.62 -7.03 22.60
C ARG A 176 18.87 -7.17 21.09
N CYS A 177 20.13 -7.09 20.66
CA CYS A 177 20.55 -7.47 19.31
C CYS A 177 20.22 -8.96 19.08
N HIS A 178 19.18 -9.23 18.30
CA HIS A 178 18.94 -10.55 17.72
C HIS A 178 19.59 -10.60 16.35
N VAL A 179 20.76 -11.22 16.25
CA VAL A 179 21.14 -11.95 15.04
C VAL A 179 21.91 -13.21 15.43
N GLY A 180 21.33 -14.35 15.07
CA GLY A 180 21.80 -15.68 15.40
C GLY A 180 23.11 -16.05 14.70
N PHE A 181 24.24 -15.58 15.23
CA PHE A 181 25.53 -16.15 14.88
C PHE A 181 25.74 -17.46 15.63
N ASN A 182 25.65 -18.57 14.90
CA ASN A 182 26.12 -19.87 15.33
C ASN A 182 27.64 -19.77 15.58
N ALA A 183 28.04 -19.59 16.84
CA ALA A 183 29.44 -19.63 17.26
C ALA A 183 29.96 -21.07 17.23
N ARG A 184 30.15 -21.63 16.03
CA ARG A 184 31.01 -22.79 15.82
C ARG A 184 31.94 -22.51 14.63
N ALA A 185 33.22 -22.39 14.97
CA ALA A 185 34.39 -22.36 14.10
C ALA A 185 34.88 -21.00 13.54
N ALA A 186 35.04 -19.98 14.40
CA ALA A 186 36.09 -18.98 14.17
C ALA A 186 37.39 -19.46 14.84
N LYS A 187 38.28 -20.10 14.06
CA LYS A 187 39.68 -20.31 14.50
C LYS A 187 40.38 -18.95 14.60
N PRO A 188 41.18 -18.69 15.63
CA PRO A 188 41.94 -17.44 15.69
C PRO A 188 43.01 -17.44 14.59
N ARG A 189 42.94 -16.46 13.67
CA ARG A 189 44.09 -16.13 12.81
C ARG A 189 45.08 -15.34 13.65
N VAL A 190 46.24 -15.94 13.93
CA VAL A 190 47.39 -15.24 14.49
C VAL A 190 48.07 -14.50 13.36
N HIS A 191 47.86 -13.18 13.25
CA HIS A 191 48.72 -12.33 12.46
C HIS A 191 49.92 -11.92 13.31
N HIS A 192 51.11 -12.42 12.95
CA HIS A 192 52.37 -11.89 13.47
C HIS A 192 52.64 -10.54 12.83
N ALA A 193 52.41 -9.46 13.57
CA ALA A 193 52.91 -8.13 13.25
C ALA A 193 53.82 -7.65 14.40
N ASN A 194 54.99 -7.15 14.00
CA ASN A 194 56.03 -6.61 14.86
C ASN A 194 55.51 -5.58 15.87
N GLY A 195 55.84 -5.79 17.14
CA GLY A 195 56.18 -4.71 18.08
C GLY A 195 55.12 -3.63 18.31
N SER A 196 53.99 -3.98 18.90
CA SER A 196 53.23 -3.09 19.81
C SER A 196 52.19 -3.92 20.57
N GLN A 197 52.00 -3.59 21.85
CA GLN A 197 51.31 -4.41 22.86
C GLN A 197 49.86 -4.81 22.48
N PRO A 198 49.36 -5.98 22.92
CA PRO A 198 48.01 -6.43 22.59
C PRO A 198 46.95 -5.60 23.34
N VAL A 199 46.03 -4.99 22.58
CA VAL A 199 44.80 -4.42 23.16
C VAL A 199 43.82 -5.57 23.35
N ALA A 200 43.64 -5.98 24.61
CA ALA A 200 42.63 -6.98 24.97
C ALA A 200 41.23 -6.36 24.87
N HIS A 201 40.47 -6.70 23.83
CA HIS A 201 39.04 -6.46 23.83
C HIS A 201 38.38 -7.42 24.83
N ARG A 202 37.91 -6.87 25.96
CA ARG A 202 37.09 -7.62 26.91
C ARG A 202 35.78 -7.98 26.23
N GLY A 203 35.53 -9.27 26.09
CA GLY A 203 34.23 -9.79 25.69
C GLY A 203 33.17 -9.42 26.71
N CYS A 204 31.97 -9.15 26.23
CA CYS A 204 30.76 -9.05 27.04
C CYS A 204 30.40 -10.46 27.54
N ASP A 205 30.82 -10.81 28.74
CA ASP A 205 30.31 -11.95 29.51
C ASP A 205 29.03 -11.56 30.24
N HIS A 206 27.91 -12.25 29.98
CA HIS A 206 26.77 -12.43 30.90
C HIS A 206 25.89 -13.58 30.37
N VAL A 207 25.37 -14.54 31.14
CA VAL A 207 24.59 -14.55 32.41
C VAL A 207 24.74 -15.98 33.00
N GLY A 208 24.67 -16.34 34.29
CA GLY A 208 24.24 -15.72 35.54
C GLY A 208 23.50 -16.76 36.42
N ARG A 209 23.62 -16.61 37.76
CA ARG A 209 22.73 -17.05 38.87
C ARG A 209 23.50 -17.72 40.03
N GLY A 210 23.66 -16.94 41.10
CA GLY A 210 23.49 -17.33 42.51
C GLY A 210 24.47 -18.34 43.10
N MET A 211 25.40 -17.87 43.92
CA MET A 211 25.67 -18.46 45.24
C MET A 211 26.50 -17.50 46.10
N GLN A 212 26.16 -17.49 47.39
CA GLN A 212 26.65 -16.61 48.44
C GLN A 212 28.18 -16.68 48.59
N THR A 213 28.81 -15.54 48.84
CA THR A 213 30.18 -15.47 49.35
C THR A 213 30.21 -16.03 50.77
N ALA A 214 30.62 -17.29 50.92
CA ALA A 214 31.05 -17.83 52.20
C ALA A 214 32.54 -17.51 52.40
N HIS A 215 32.84 -16.71 53.42
CA HIS A 215 34.20 -16.58 53.95
C HIS A 215 34.62 -17.93 54.53
N ILE A 216 35.76 -18.46 54.08
CA ILE A 216 36.43 -19.60 54.71
C ILE A 216 37.72 -19.06 55.32
N HIS A 217 37.82 -19.16 56.64
CA HIS A 217 39.04 -18.88 57.39
C HIS A 217 40.16 -19.81 56.94
N VAL A 218 41.35 -19.24 56.80
CA VAL A 218 42.61 -19.97 56.63
C VAL A 218 43.19 -20.15 58.04
N ASP A 219 43.45 -21.38 58.44
CA ASP A 219 44.47 -21.68 59.47
C ASP A 219 45.85 -21.63 58.82
#